data_AF-A0A1Q7CI05-F1
#
_entry.id   AF-A0A1Q7CI05-F1
#
_cell.length_a   1.000
_cell.length_b   1.000
_cell.length_c   1.000
_cell.angle_alpha   90.00
_cell.angle_beta   90.00
_cell.angle_gamma   90.00
#
_symmetry.space_group_name_H-M   'P 1'
#
loop_
_entity.id
_entity.type
_entity.pdbx_description
1 polymer ?
#
loop_
_entity_poly.entity_id
_entity_poly.type
_entity_poly.pdbx_seq_one_letter_code
_entity_poly.pdbx_strand_id
1 'polypeptide(L)'
;MRILAVSDVEDEAVVASVASKVGTIDLVIGCGDLDYDYLDYVGTALGVPLRAVHGNHDVPPDTRDDPAIDVWWRGIDLNGRVVSVDGLLIAGLEGSPRYSSGPYQHTEAELWASILRMAPSLLINRLRRGRFLDVLVTHAPPRGIHEGTDRAHRGFGAVRTFLRWFQPRYHLHGHTHVYDRRAVTTTQFGRTTVVNAFGARMVDIP
;
A
#
# COMPACT_ATOMS: atom_id res chain seq x y z
N MET A 1 -3.71 -11.82 12.44
CA MET A 1 -4.27 -11.56 11.11
C MET A 1 -3.19 -11.76 10.07
N ARG A 2 -3.43 -12.58 9.05
CA ARG A 2 -2.50 -12.83 7.95
C ARG A 2 -2.89 -12.01 6.73
N ILE A 3 -1.96 -11.18 6.26
CA ILE A 3 -2.16 -10.30 5.12
C ILE A 3 -1.38 -10.83 3.92
N LEU A 4 -2.01 -10.85 2.75
CA LEU A 4 -1.34 -10.97 1.46
C LEU A 4 -1.15 -9.57 0.86
N ALA A 5 0.09 -9.10 0.81
CA ALA A 5 0.45 -7.85 0.16
C ALA A 5 0.98 -8.12 -1.26
N VAL A 6 0.46 -7.42 -2.26
CA VAL A 6 0.85 -7.55 -3.67
C VAL A 6 1.20 -6.21 -4.29
N SER A 7 2.14 -6.18 -5.23
CA SER A 7 2.60 -4.92 -5.86
C SER A 7 3.41 -5.13 -7.13
N ASP A 8 3.30 -4.19 -8.08
CA ASP A 8 4.13 -3.98 -9.29
C ASP A 8 4.14 -5.09 -10.36
N VAL A 9 4.01 -6.35 -9.95
CA VAL A 9 3.98 -7.50 -10.84
C VAL A 9 2.89 -8.46 -10.41
N GLU A 10 2.08 -8.85 -11.39
CA GLU A 10 1.09 -9.90 -11.23
C GLU A 10 1.81 -11.23 -11.11
N ASP A 11 1.56 -11.93 -10.00
CA ASP A 11 2.25 -13.19 -9.71
C ASP A 11 1.32 -14.36 -10.03
N GLU A 12 1.59 -15.06 -11.14
CA GLU A 12 0.84 -16.26 -11.53
C GLU A 12 0.89 -17.36 -10.45
N ALA A 13 1.95 -17.41 -9.64
CA ALA A 13 2.01 -18.33 -8.51
C ALA A 13 1.10 -17.89 -7.36
N VAL A 14 0.86 -16.58 -7.17
CA VAL A 14 -0.22 -16.12 -6.27
C VAL A 14 -1.55 -16.59 -6.81
N VAL A 15 -1.86 -16.36 -8.08
CA VAL A 15 -3.09 -16.81 -8.72
C VAL A 15 -3.30 -18.32 -8.56
N ALA A 16 -2.26 -19.12 -8.82
CA ALA A 16 -2.30 -20.58 -8.67
C ALA A 16 -2.39 -21.05 -7.20
N SER A 17 -1.74 -20.35 -6.26
CA SER A 17 -1.71 -20.73 -4.85
C SER A 17 -2.95 -20.28 -4.08
N VAL A 18 -3.58 -19.17 -4.48
CA VAL A 18 -4.90 -18.72 -4.04
C VAL A 18 -5.93 -19.84 -4.26
N ALA A 19 -5.87 -20.53 -5.40
CA ALA A 19 -6.71 -21.70 -5.69
C ALA A 19 -6.46 -22.89 -4.73
N SER A 20 -5.27 -22.98 -4.14
CA SER A 20 -4.86 -24.08 -3.24
C SER A 20 -5.04 -23.78 -1.73
N LYS A 21 -5.50 -22.58 -1.35
CA LYS A 21 -5.73 -22.14 0.04
C LYS A 21 -4.52 -22.33 0.97
N VAL A 22 -3.33 -21.89 0.56
CA VAL A 22 -2.14 -21.96 1.43
C VAL A 22 -2.31 -21.04 2.64
N GLY A 23 -2.83 -21.60 3.74
CA GLY A 23 -3.14 -20.89 4.98
C GLY A 23 -4.37 -19.98 4.91
N THR A 24 -4.92 -19.63 6.07
CA THR A 24 -6.01 -18.66 6.16
C THR A 24 -5.43 -17.26 5.95
N ILE A 25 -5.66 -16.69 4.77
CA ILE A 25 -5.44 -15.26 4.52
C ILE A 25 -6.69 -14.54 5.02
N ASP A 26 -6.52 -13.41 5.71
CA ASP A 26 -7.62 -12.64 6.29
C ASP A 26 -7.87 -11.32 5.54
N LEU A 27 -6.89 -10.83 4.79
CA LEU A 27 -6.92 -9.52 4.11
C LEU A 27 -5.93 -9.48 2.95
N VAL A 28 -6.33 -8.87 1.84
CA VAL A 28 -5.44 -8.54 0.71
C VAL A 28 -5.14 -7.04 0.70
N ILE A 29 -3.88 -6.68 0.47
CA ILE A 29 -3.43 -5.29 0.30
C ILE A 29 -2.69 -5.13 -1.03
N GLY A 30 -3.22 -4.28 -1.92
CA GLY A 30 -2.52 -3.84 -3.13
C GLY A 30 -1.67 -2.58 -2.87
N CYS A 31 -0.38 -2.64 -3.18
CA CYS A 31 0.54 -1.51 -3.03
C CYS A 31 0.81 -0.76 -4.35
N GLY A 32 -0.07 -0.92 -5.35
CA GLY A 32 -0.04 -0.18 -6.61
C GLY A 32 0.63 -0.92 -7.77
N ASP A 33 0.46 -0.36 -8.98
CA ASP A 33 0.98 -0.88 -10.24
C ASP A 33 0.51 -2.31 -10.53
N LEU A 34 -0.80 -2.50 -10.44
CA LEU A 34 -1.49 -3.78 -10.66
C LEU A 34 -2.79 -3.53 -11.43
N ASP A 35 -3.11 -4.40 -12.38
CA ASP A 35 -4.36 -4.24 -13.12
C ASP A 35 -5.58 -4.49 -12.22
N TYR A 36 -6.68 -3.81 -12.53
CA TYR A 36 -7.89 -3.87 -11.70
C TYR A 36 -8.49 -5.28 -11.68
N ASP A 37 -8.48 -5.96 -12.82
CA ASP A 37 -8.99 -7.32 -12.97
C ASP A 37 -8.17 -8.32 -12.12
N TYR A 38 -6.84 -8.12 -12.03
CA TYR A 38 -5.99 -8.94 -11.18
C TYR A 38 -6.34 -8.76 -9.71
N LEU A 39 -6.49 -7.52 -9.25
CA LEU A 39 -6.87 -7.23 -7.87
C LEU A 39 -8.25 -7.79 -7.52
N ASP A 40 -9.25 -7.61 -8.40
CA ASP A 40 -10.60 -8.17 -8.21
C ASP A 40 -10.58 -9.70 -8.17
N TYR A 41 -9.83 -10.33 -9.06
CA TYR A 41 -9.64 -11.77 -9.07
C TYR A 41 -9.05 -12.27 -7.74
N VAL A 42 -7.96 -11.68 -7.26
CA VAL A 42 -7.30 -12.12 -6.03
C VAL A 42 -8.22 -11.95 -4.81
N GLY A 43 -8.88 -10.81 -4.69
CA GLY A 43 -9.83 -10.54 -3.60
C GLY A 43 -11.02 -11.50 -3.61
N THR A 44 -11.62 -11.72 -4.79
CA THR A 44 -12.78 -12.60 -4.96
C THR A 44 -12.43 -14.07 -4.76
N ALA A 45 -11.31 -14.54 -5.31
CA ALA A 45 -10.90 -15.93 -5.21
C ALA A 45 -10.53 -16.34 -3.76
N LEU A 46 -9.99 -15.42 -2.97
CA LEU A 46 -9.74 -15.63 -1.54
C LEU A 46 -11.00 -15.42 -0.68
N GLY A 47 -11.98 -14.63 -1.15
CA GLY A 47 -13.21 -14.33 -0.41
C GLY A 47 -12.96 -13.47 0.83
N VAL A 48 -11.96 -12.58 0.78
CA VAL A 48 -11.53 -11.74 1.90
C VAL A 48 -11.59 -10.25 1.54
N PRO A 49 -11.62 -9.34 2.52
CA PRO A 49 -11.51 -7.92 2.24
C PRO A 49 -10.26 -7.58 1.42
N LEU A 50 -10.41 -6.61 0.51
CA LEU A 50 -9.34 -6.05 -0.31
C LEU A 50 -9.24 -4.54 -0.05
N ARG A 51 -8.02 -4.04 0.08
CA ARG A 51 -7.71 -2.60 0.15
C ARG A 51 -6.50 -2.30 -0.72
N ALA A 52 -6.48 -1.13 -1.38
CA ALA A 52 -5.41 -0.81 -2.31
C ALA A 52 -5.10 0.69 -2.36
N VAL A 53 -3.91 1.01 -2.86
CA VAL A 53 -3.52 2.33 -3.35
C VAL A 53 -3.07 2.20 -4.80
N HIS A 54 -3.17 3.27 -5.58
CA HIS A 54 -2.57 3.28 -6.90
C HIS A 54 -1.04 3.40 -6.81
N GLY A 55 -0.37 2.85 -7.82
CA GLY A 55 1.01 3.16 -8.17
C GLY A 55 1.10 4.18 -9.30
N ASN A 56 2.31 4.51 -9.72
CA ASN A 56 2.51 5.57 -10.71
C ASN A 56 2.27 5.16 -12.16
N HIS A 57 2.21 3.87 -12.44
CA HIS A 57 1.88 3.33 -13.76
C HIS A 57 0.38 3.01 -13.91
N ASP A 58 -0.38 3.09 -12.82
CA ASP A 58 -1.82 2.89 -12.88
C ASP A 58 -2.53 3.95 -13.73
N VAL A 59 -3.63 3.51 -14.34
CA VAL A 59 -4.45 4.31 -15.25
C VAL A 59 -5.76 4.66 -14.54
N PRO A 60 -6.17 5.93 -14.48
CA PRO A 60 -7.34 6.33 -13.72
C PRO A 60 -8.62 5.54 -14.05
N PRO A 61 -9.39 5.08 -13.04
CA PRO A 61 -10.58 4.26 -13.27
C PRO A 61 -11.59 4.89 -14.22
N ASP A 62 -11.73 6.22 -14.19
CA ASP A 62 -12.66 7.00 -15.02
C ASP A 62 -12.25 7.09 -16.50
N THR A 63 -11.03 6.66 -16.84
CA THR A 63 -10.57 6.55 -18.22
C THR A 63 -10.79 5.16 -18.83
N ARG A 64 -11.29 4.20 -18.04
CA ARG A 64 -11.67 2.86 -18.51
C ARG A 64 -13.07 2.90 -19.13
N ASP A 65 -13.33 1.98 -20.06
CA ASP A 65 -14.63 1.87 -20.74
C ASP A 65 -15.76 1.41 -19.81
N ASP A 66 -15.42 0.71 -18.71
CA ASP A 66 -16.39 0.22 -17.74
C ASP A 66 -16.47 1.14 -16.51
N PRO A 67 -17.57 1.91 -16.33
CA PRO A 67 -17.75 2.79 -15.18
C PRO A 67 -17.89 2.03 -13.85
N ALA A 68 -18.15 0.72 -13.87
CA ALA A 68 -18.20 -0.09 -12.65
C ALA A 68 -16.84 -0.15 -11.94
N ILE A 69 -15.73 0.02 -12.68
CA ILE A 69 -14.37 0.01 -12.14
C ILE A 69 -14.17 1.19 -11.18
N ASP A 70 -14.63 2.40 -11.50
CA ASP A 70 -14.53 3.56 -10.58
C ASP A 70 -15.32 3.31 -9.28
N VAL A 71 -16.54 2.78 -9.39
CA VAL A 71 -17.38 2.47 -8.22
C VAL A 71 -16.72 1.42 -7.35
N TRP A 72 -16.21 0.33 -7.94
CA TRP A 72 -15.50 -0.73 -7.26
C TRP A 72 -14.23 -0.23 -6.58
N TRP A 73 -13.39 0.53 -7.31
CA TRP A 73 -12.14 1.09 -6.79
C TRP A 73 -12.38 1.98 -5.57
N ARG A 74 -13.38 2.87 -5.62
CA ARG A 74 -13.74 3.74 -4.48
C ARG A 74 -14.07 2.98 -3.20
N GLY A 75 -14.53 1.73 -3.32
CA GLY A 75 -14.83 0.82 -2.21
C GLY A 75 -13.59 0.21 -1.54
N ILE A 76 -12.46 0.17 -2.23
CA ILE A 76 -11.20 -0.42 -1.74
C ILE A 76 -10.06 0.60 -1.54
N ASP A 77 -10.16 1.77 -2.16
CA ASP A 77 -9.18 2.85 -2.15
C ASP A 77 -8.80 3.31 -0.72
N LEU A 78 -7.50 3.35 -0.45
CA LEU A 78 -6.91 3.82 0.80
C LEU A 78 -6.31 5.24 0.70
N ASN A 79 -6.20 5.85 -0.48
CA ASN A 79 -5.44 7.08 -0.66
C ASN A 79 -5.96 8.22 0.23
N GLY A 80 -5.12 8.65 1.18
CA GLY A 80 -5.41 9.67 2.19
C GLY A 80 -6.64 9.35 3.05
N ARG A 81 -6.93 8.07 3.26
CA ARG A 81 -8.02 7.57 4.11
C ARG A 81 -7.47 6.70 5.23
N VAL A 82 -8.23 6.62 6.32
CA VAL A 82 -7.97 5.70 7.44
C VAL A 82 -9.19 4.81 7.60
N VAL A 83 -9.01 3.49 7.54
CA VAL A 83 -10.07 2.48 7.60
C VAL A 83 -9.78 1.48 8.71
N SER A 84 -10.82 0.78 9.17
CA SER A 84 -10.70 -0.33 10.14
C SER A 84 -11.23 -1.60 9.50
N VAL A 85 -10.41 -2.64 9.42
CA VAL A 85 -10.81 -3.99 8.98
C VAL A 85 -10.63 -4.92 10.16
N ASP A 86 -11.72 -5.46 10.72
CA ASP A 86 -11.72 -6.33 11.90
C ASP A 86 -10.84 -5.83 13.06
N GLY A 87 -10.91 -4.52 13.30
CA GLY A 87 -10.14 -3.83 14.36
C GLY A 87 -8.73 -3.39 13.97
N LEU A 88 -8.19 -3.86 12.84
CA LEU A 88 -6.91 -3.41 12.28
C LEU A 88 -7.05 -2.04 11.63
N LEU A 89 -6.27 -1.05 12.06
CA LEU A 89 -6.28 0.31 11.52
C LEU A 89 -5.30 0.45 10.35
N ILE A 90 -5.82 0.78 9.18
CA ILE A 90 -5.05 0.84 7.92
C ILE A 90 -5.22 2.22 7.29
N ALA A 91 -4.15 2.74 6.69
CA ALA A 91 -4.17 3.99 5.95
C ALA A 91 -3.29 3.90 4.70
N GLY A 92 -3.59 4.70 3.68
CA GLY A 92 -2.91 4.65 2.38
C GLY A 92 -2.40 6.00 1.88
N LEU A 93 -1.31 5.98 1.13
CA LEU A 93 -0.85 7.08 0.29
C LEU A 93 -0.43 6.54 -1.08
N GLU A 94 -1.05 7.00 -2.15
CA GLU A 94 -0.81 6.46 -3.50
C GLU A 94 0.38 7.12 -4.22
N GLY A 95 0.75 6.50 -5.33
CA GLY A 95 1.65 7.06 -6.33
C GLY A 95 3.11 7.15 -5.93
N SER A 96 3.86 7.93 -6.71
CA SER A 96 5.30 8.10 -6.54
C SER A 96 5.78 9.54 -6.70
N PRO A 97 7.03 9.85 -6.34
CA PRO A 97 7.58 11.18 -6.53
C PRO A 97 7.50 11.62 -7.99
N ARG A 98 7.01 12.83 -8.24
CA ARG A 98 6.86 13.33 -9.61
C ARG A 98 8.17 13.35 -10.39
N TYR A 99 8.17 12.69 -11.55
CA TYR A 99 9.27 12.66 -12.51
C TYR A 99 8.81 12.90 -13.96
N SER A 100 7.50 12.81 -14.23
CA SER A 100 6.84 13.12 -15.51
C SER A 100 5.43 13.70 -15.28
N SER A 101 4.55 13.62 -16.28
CA SER A 101 3.16 14.10 -16.25
C SER A 101 2.14 12.98 -16.00
N GLY A 102 2.55 11.89 -15.35
CA GLY A 102 1.65 10.77 -15.02
C GLY A 102 0.59 11.16 -13.97
N PRO A 103 -0.56 10.47 -13.93
CA PRO A 103 -1.70 10.83 -13.09
C PRO A 103 -1.42 10.64 -11.59
N TYR A 104 -0.70 9.58 -11.22
CA TYR A 104 -0.40 9.21 -9.82
C TYR A 104 1.03 9.57 -9.42
N GLN A 105 1.40 10.83 -9.71
CA GLN A 105 2.72 11.37 -9.45
C GLN A 105 2.66 12.65 -8.62
N HIS A 106 3.18 12.58 -7.40
CA HIS A 106 2.98 13.60 -6.39
C HIS A 106 4.26 14.35 -6.04
N THR A 107 4.08 15.62 -5.74
CA THR A 107 5.05 16.43 -5.00
C THR A 107 4.97 16.10 -3.51
N GLU A 108 5.99 16.47 -2.75
CA GLU A 108 5.95 16.34 -1.28
C GLU A 108 4.76 17.12 -0.68
N ALA A 109 4.41 18.29 -1.25
CA ALA A 109 3.31 19.12 -0.76
C ALA A 109 1.94 18.45 -0.96
N GLU A 110 1.71 17.83 -2.12
CA GLU A 110 0.48 17.07 -2.41
C GLU A 110 0.36 15.86 -1.47
N LEU A 111 1.46 15.14 -1.24
CA LEU A 111 1.45 14.02 -0.29
C LEU A 111 1.18 14.49 1.14
N TRP A 112 1.75 15.63 1.54
CA TRP A 112 1.45 16.24 2.84
C TRP A 112 -0.02 16.63 2.98
N ALA A 113 -0.66 17.12 1.92
CA ALA A 113 -2.10 17.40 1.95
C ALA A 113 -2.91 16.13 2.25
N SER A 114 -2.57 15.00 1.62
CA SER A 114 -3.18 13.69 1.93
C SER A 114 -2.94 13.25 3.37
N ILE A 115 -1.73 13.44 3.91
CA ILE A 115 -1.41 13.15 5.31
C ILE A 115 -2.24 14.03 6.26
N LEU A 116 -2.35 15.32 5.99
CA LEU A 116 -3.12 16.25 6.81
C LEU A 116 -4.62 15.91 6.81
N ARG A 117 -5.15 15.41 5.69
CA ARG A 117 -6.52 14.89 5.60
C ARG A 117 -6.74 13.66 6.50
N MET A 118 -5.73 12.82 6.69
CA MET A 118 -5.80 11.66 7.59
C MET A 118 -5.60 12.02 9.07
N ALA A 119 -4.91 13.13 9.37
CA ALA A 119 -4.49 13.49 10.72
C ALA A 119 -5.64 13.50 11.76
N PRO A 120 -6.84 14.03 11.48
CA PRO A 120 -7.96 13.96 12.43
C PRO A 120 -8.34 12.53 12.81
N SER A 121 -8.46 11.63 11.83
CA SER A 121 -8.80 10.22 12.07
C SER A 121 -7.71 9.50 12.86
N LEU A 122 -6.44 9.77 12.55
CA LEU A 122 -5.30 9.23 13.29
C LEU A 122 -5.33 9.66 14.77
N LEU A 123 -5.61 10.95 15.03
CA LEU A 123 -5.70 11.48 16.39
C LEU A 123 -6.89 10.87 17.15
N ILE A 124 -8.05 10.74 16.50
CA ILE A 124 -9.23 10.07 17.08
C ILE A 124 -8.91 8.62 17.43
N ASN A 125 -8.20 7.89 16.56
CA ASN A 125 -7.77 6.52 16.85
C ASN A 125 -6.84 6.48 18.07
N ARG A 126 -5.89 7.41 18.19
CA ARG A 126 -5.00 7.48 19.34
C ARG A 126 -5.77 7.69 20.65
N LEU A 127 -6.78 8.54 20.64
CA LEU A 127 -7.62 8.80 21.81
C LEU A 127 -8.52 7.59 22.17
N ARG A 128 -9.12 6.93 21.18
CA ARG A 128 -10.11 5.86 21.41
C ARG A 128 -9.50 4.47 21.58
N ARG A 129 -8.40 4.18 20.87
CA ARG A 129 -7.77 2.86 20.76
C ARG A 129 -6.33 2.84 21.30
N GLY A 130 -5.82 3.98 21.77
CA GLY A 130 -4.46 4.08 22.30
C GLY A 130 -3.36 4.02 21.23
N ARG A 131 -3.69 4.03 19.92
CA ARG A 131 -2.71 4.00 18.81
C ARG A 131 -3.23 4.76 17.60
N PHE A 132 -2.34 5.38 16.83
CA PHE A 132 -2.72 6.14 15.63
C PHE A 132 -3.13 5.23 14.48
N LEU A 133 -2.31 4.22 14.21
CA LEU A 133 -2.40 3.35 13.03
C LEU A 133 -1.69 2.02 13.29
N ASP A 134 -2.13 0.95 12.63
CA ASP A 134 -1.45 -0.35 12.65
C ASP A 134 -0.61 -0.54 11.38
N VAL A 135 -1.20 -0.29 10.21
CA VAL A 135 -0.56 -0.49 8.90
C VAL A 135 -0.66 0.77 8.05
N LEU A 136 0.49 1.27 7.60
CA LEU A 136 0.55 2.22 6.49
C LEU A 136 0.79 1.45 5.19
N VAL A 137 0.06 1.79 4.14
CA VAL A 137 0.25 1.27 2.78
C VAL A 137 0.66 2.43 1.89
N THR A 138 1.75 2.29 1.15
CA THR A 138 2.11 3.27 0.12
C THR A 138 2.53 2.54 -1.15
N HIS A 139 2.53 3.23 -2.29
CA HIS A 139 3.23 2.68 -3.44
C HIS A 139 4.73 2.97 -3.33
N ALA A 140 5.13 4.25 -3.32
CA ALA A 140 6.53 4.61 -3.18
C ALA A 140 7.09 4.39 -1.74
N PRO A 141 8.39 4.07 -1.61
CA PRO A 141 9.05 3.86 -0.33
C PRO A 141 9.22 5.16 0.49
N PRO A 142 9.55 5.07 1.80
CA PRO A 142 10.04 6.21 2.56
C PRO A 142 11.44 6.59 2.07
N ARG A 143 11.76 7.88 2.05
CA ARG A 143 13.13 8.32 1.74
C ARG A 143 14.15 7.72 2.71
N GLY A 144 15.25 7.22 2.19
CA GLY A 144 16.34 6.56 2.93
C GLY A 144 16.08 5.11 3.32
N ILE A 145 14.97 4.49 2.90
CA ILE A 145 14.65 3.07 3.18
C ILE A 145 14.09 2.45 1.91
N HIS A 146 14.74 1.41 1.39
CA HIS A 146 14.32 0.69 0.18
C HIS A 146 14.07 1.60 -1.04
N GLU A 147 14.74 2.76 -1.13
CA GLU A 147 14.63 3.69 -2.25
C GLU A 147 15.64 3.36 -3.36
N GLY A 148 15.36 3.79 -4.58
CA GLY A 148 16.29 3.76 -5.70
C GLY A 148 17.08 5.07 -5.84
N THR A 149 18.04 5.06 -6.77
CA THR A 149 18.92 6.22 -7.02
C THR A 149 18.36 7.20 -8.05
N ASP A 150 17.37 6.80 -8.84
CA ASP A 150 16.76 7.66 -9.85
C ASP A 150 15.61 8.51 -9.28
N ARG A 151 15.10 9.42 -10.12
CA ARG A 151 14.10 10.41 -9.70
C ARG A 151 12.76 9.79 -9.31
N ALA A 152 12.35 8.69 -9.94
CA ALA A 152 11.09 8.04 -9.65
C ALA A 152 11.17 7.29 -8.32
N HIS A 153 12.31 6.66 -8.02
CA HIS A 153 12.42 5.75 -6.87
C HIS A 153 13.03 6.36 -5.60
N ARG A 154 13.33 7.67 -5.57
CA ARG A 154 13.92 8.40 -4.41
C ARG A 154 13.08 8.46 -3.12
N GLY A 155 11.95 7.76 -3.09
CA GLY A 155 10.95 7.78 -2.02
C GLY A 155 10.42 9.16 -1.64
N PHE A 156 9.65 9.21 -0.56
CA PHE A 156 9.09 10.45 -0.01
C PHE A 156 9.66 10.79 1.38
N GLY A 157 10.05 12.05 1.56
CA GLY A 157 10.41 12.59 2.87
C GLY A 157 9.21 12.72 3.79
N ALA A 158 8.05 13.05 3.23
CA ALA A 158 6.77 13.06 3.91
C ALA A 158 6.41 11.70 4.51
N VAL A 159 6.57 10.60 3.77
CA VAL A 159 6.35 9.23 4.29
C VAL A 159 7.33 8.91 5.43
N ARG A 160 8.63 9.21 5.25
CA ARG A 160 9.60 9.02 6.34
C ARG A 160 9.21 9.79 7.61
N THR A 161 8.70 11.01 7.46
CA THR A 161 8.24 11.85 8.57
C THR A 161 6.97 11.30 9.20
N PHE A 162 6.03 10.81 8.40
CA PHE A 162 4.84 10.10 8.86
C PHE A 162 5.20 8.92 9.77
N LEU A 163 6.16 8.08 9.34
CA LEU A 163 6.61 6.95 10.16
C LEU A 163 7.19 7.40 11.50
N ARG A 164 7.93 8.52 11.54
CA ARG A 164 8.47 9.06 12.79
C ARG A 164 7.39 9.54 13.75
N TRP A 165 6.33 10.17 13.24
CA TRP A 165 5.29 10.78 14.07
C TRP A 165 4.22 9.79 14.52
N PHE A 166 3.70 8.99 13.60
CA PHE A 166 2.55 8.11 13.86
C PHE A 166 2.94 6.69 14.21
N GLN A 167 4.19 6.29 13.90
CA GLN A 167 4.78 5.01 14.28
C GLN A 167 3.86 3.79 14.08
N PRO A 168 3.31 3.58 12.86
CA PRO A 168 2.54 2.37 12.58
C PRO A 168 3.40 1.12 12.85
N ARG A 169 2.78 -0.01 13.16
CA ARG A 169 3.49 -1.27 13.39
C ARG A 169 4.15 -1.76 12.09
N TYR A 170 3.44 -1.62 10.97
CA TYR A 170 3.93 -2.02 9.66
C TYR A 170 3.78 -0.88 8.65
N HIS A 171 4.72 -0.82 7.71
CA HIS A 171 4.61 -0.03 6.49
C HIS A 171 4.86 -0.94 5.30
N LEU A 172 3.83 -1.16 4.49
CA LEU A 172 3.89 -1.96 3.27
C LEU A 172 4.06 -1.02 2.08
N HIS A 173 5.02 -1.31 1.19
CA HIS A 173 5.21 -0.52 -0.02
C HIS A 173 5.65 -1.34 -1.23
N GLY A 174 5.48 -0.78 -2.42
CA GLY A 174 5.93 -1.33 -3.70
C GLY A 174 7.05 -0.49 -4.33
N HIS A 175 6.94 -0.29 -5.65
CA HIS A 175 7.67 0.64 -6.51
C HIS A 175 9.15 0.30 -6.72
N THR A 176 9.86 -0.10 -5.66
CA THR A 176 11.27 -0.47 -5.77
C THR A 176 11.41 -1.96 -6.07
N HIS A 177 11.70 -2.26 -7.34
CA HIS A 177 11.79 -3.63 -7.83
C HIS A 177 12.93 -4.40 -7.18
N VAL A 178 12.66 -5.67 -6.86
CA VAL A 178 13.60 -6.58 -6.20
C VAL A 178 14.06 -7.64 -7.20
N TYR A 179 15.19 -7.37 -7.86
CA TYR A 179 15.78 -8.31 -8.84
C TYR A 179 16.77 -9.30 -8.21
N ASP A 180 17.42 -8.90 -7.11
CA ASP A 180 18.34 -9.76 -6.36
C ASP A 180 17.66 -10.30 -5.11
N ARG A 181 17.71 -11.62 -4.91
CA ARG A 181 17.20 -12.29 -3.71
C ARG A 181 17.90 -11.85 -2.42
N ARG A 182 19.08 -11.22 -2.52
CA ARG A 182 19.83 -10.66 -1.40
C ARG A 182 19.42 -9.23 -1.06
N ALA A 183 18.57 -8.59 -1.87
CA ALA A 183 18.11 -7.24 -1.60
C ALA A 183 17.37 -7.20 -0.25
N VAL A 184 17.60 -6.13 0.50
CA VAL A 184 16.89 -5.91 1.76
C VAL A 184 15.47 -5.47 1.43
N THR A 185 14.51 -6.33 1.75
CA THR A 185 13.07 -6.05 1.57
C THR A 185 12.36 -5.77 2.88
N THR A 186 13.04 -5.94 4.03
CA THR A 186 12.47 -5.68 5.35
C THR A 186 13.46 -4.88 6.18
N THR A 187 13.03 -3.72 6.69
CA THR A 187 13.85 -2.83 7.50
C THR A 187 13.08 -2.37 8.73
N GLN A 188 13.70 -2.42 9.90
CA GLN A 188 13.14 -1.82 11.10
C GLN A 188 13.47 -0.32 11.16
N PHE A 189 12.44 0.53 11.25
CA PHE A 189 12.59 1.96 11.43
C PHE A 189 11.84 2.43 12.68
N GLY A 190 12.57 2.64 13.78
CA GLY A 190 11.97 2.91 15.08
C GLY A 190 11.08 1.73 15.51
N ARG A 191 9.76 1.97 15.60
CA ARG A 191 8.76 0.94 15.94
C ARG A 191 8.10 0.30 14.71
N THR A 192 8.40 0.79 13.51
CA THR A 192 7.76 0.35 12.28
C THR A 192 8.62 -0.68 11.56
N THR A 193 8.02 -1.82 11.20
CA THR A 193 8.60 -2.76 10.25
C THR A 193 8.21 -2.33 8.83
N VAL A 194 9.17 -1.82 8.06
CA VAL A 194 8.98 -1.44 6.66
C VAL A 194 9.22 -2.68 5.80
N VAL A 195 8.25 -3.03 4.95
CA VAL A 195 8.27 -4.22 4.09
C VAL A 195 8.02 -3.81 2.65
N ASN A 196 8.96 -4.17 1.77
CA ASN A 196 8.79 -4.10 0.32
C ASN A 196 8.00 -5.33 -0.16
N ALA A 197 6.82 -5.07 -0.70
CA ALA A 197 5.82 -6.02 -1.17
C ALA A 197 5.89 -6.29 -2.69
N PHE A 198 6.98 -5.92 -3.37
CA PHE A 198 7.20 -6.23 -4.78
C PHE A 198 6.91 -7.71 -5.08
N GLY A 199 6.02 -7.95 -6.04
CA GLY A 199 5.39 -9.25 -6.29
C GLY A 199 4.36 -9.58 -5.22
N ALA A 200 4.67 -10.56 -4.37
CA ALA A 200 3.76 -11.04 -3.34
C ALA A 200 4.47 -11.33 -2.01
N ARG A 201 3.88 -10.87 -0.91
CA ARG A 201 4.40 -11.05 0.45
C ARG A 201 3.30 -11.39 1.44
N MET A 202 3.51 -12.46 2.20
CA MET A 202 2.72 -12.74 3.39
C MET A 202 3.27 -11.96 4.59
N VAL A 203 2.38 -11.28 5.31
CA VAL A 203 2.70 -10.55 6.55
C VAL A 203 1.75 -11.01 7.65
N ASP A 204 2.31 -11.63 8.69
CA ASP A 204 1.55 -11.98 9.88
C ASP A 204 1.56 -10.79 10.86
N ILE A 205 0.38 -10.22 11.09
CA ILE A 205 0.16 -9.20 12.11
C ILE A 205 -0.38 -9.88 13.38
N PRO A 206 0.34 -9.79 14.50
CA PRO A 206 -0.13 -10.25 15.81
C PRO A 206 -1.37 -9.51 16.28
#